data_AF-A0A2K0UIA8-F1
#
_entry.id   AF-A0A2K0UIA8-F1
#
_cell.length_a   1.000
_cell.length_b   1.000
_cell.length_c   1.000
_cell.angle_alpha   90.00
_cell.angle_beta   90.00
_cell.angle_gamma   90.00
#
_symmetry.space_group_name_H-M   'P 1'
#
loop_
_entity.id
_entity.type
_entity.pdbx_description
1 polymer ?
#
loop_
_entity_poly.entity_id
_entity_poly.type
_entity_poly.pdbx_seq_one_letter_code
_entity_poly.pdbx_strand_id
1 'polypeptide(L)'
;MHFVPPHEEEAAKGDVLEQLREAFAQEGVELYTSVASKLVEAQQEIASQISDFATLSSSMAADMDELYTNLSYPLSTTLCQSKNFPRATIEVHLANVKEDLTKAESELQGLEHEWQDNVQSEQKLRQELLDMEGSPTQNRDHGHNGEDDFKMAGFKQEVEQLLSETAQELDEIEEGYREGIQALTMKMMQAMRAD
;
A
#
# COMPACT_ATOMS: atom_id res chain seq x y z
N MET A 1 22.02 48.34 89.38
CA MET A 1 22.94 47.28 88.92
C MET A 1 22.54 46.02 89.68
N HIS A 2 21.61 45.22 89.15
CA HIS A 2 21.29 43.91 89.74
C HIS A 2 22.22 42.88 89.13
N PHE A 3 23.09 42.34 89.98
CA PHE A 3 24.00 41.25 89.64
C PHE A 3 23.19 39.96 89.78
N VAL A 4 22.76 39.39 88.65
CA VAL A 4 22.18 38.04 88.64
C VAL A 4 23.34 37.06 88.83
N PRO A 5 23.28 36.15 89.82
CA PRO A 5 24.36 35.20 90.07
C PRO A 5 24.48 34.21 88.90
N PRO A 6 25.71 33.83 88.50
CA PRO A 6 25.97 33.02 87.30
C PRO A 6 25.33 31.61 87.32
N HIS A 7 24.90 31.12 88.49
CA HIS A 7 24.28 29.80 88.64
C HIS A 7 22.80 29.73 88.23
N GLU A 8 22.05 30.83 88.28
CA GLU A 8 20.63 30.84 87.86
C GLU A 8 20.48 30.85 86.33
N GLU A 9 21.43 31.47 85.64
CA GLU A 9 21.43 31.57 84.17
C GLU A 9 21.85 30.24 83.50
N GLU A 10 22.74 29.46 84.12
CA GLU A 10 23.09 28.12 83.65
C GLU A 10 21.97 27.09 83.90
N ALA A 11 21.29 27.17 85.05
CA ALA A 11 20.16 26.29 85.35
C ALA A 11 18.97 26.54 84.39
N ALA A 12 18.67 27.81 84.09
CA ALA A 12 17.64 28.17 83.12
C ALA A 12 18.02 27.75 81.68
N LYS A 13 19.30 27.85 81.30
CA LYS A 13 19.78 27.35 80.00
C LYS A 13 19.70 25.82 79.90
N GLY A 14 19.96 25.09 80.99
CA GLY A 14 19.81 23.63 81.04
C GLY A 14 18.36 23.17 80.85
N ASP A 15 17.40 23.86 81.47
CA ASP A 15 15.96 23.58 81.35
C ASP A 15 15.45 23.86 79.92
N VAL A 16 15.85 24.97 79.31
CA VAL A 16 15.50 25.30 77.91
C VAL A 16 16.09 24.29 76.91
N LEU A 17 17.31 23.80 77.15
CA LEU A 17 17.93 22.78 76.29
C LEU A 17 17.25 21.42 76.40
N GLU A 18 16.79 21.03 77.59
CA GLU A 18 16.06 19.78 77.77
C GLU A 18 14.65 19.86 77.16
N GLN A 19 13.96 21.00 77.31
CA GLN A 19 12.68 21.25 76.63
C GLN A 19 12.82 21.22 75.10
N LEU A 20 13.90 21.79 74.56
CA LEU A 20 14.19 21.74 73.12
C LEU A 20 14.44 20.30 72.67
N ARG A 21 15.21 19.52 73.43
CA ARG A 21 15.48 18.11 73.15
C ARG A 21 14.21 17.26 73.18
N GLU A 22 13.35 17.48 74.16
CA GLU A 22 12.05 16.81 74.27
C GLU A 22 11.14 17.16 73.10
N ALA A 23 11.04 18.44 72.75
CA ALA A 23 10.27 18.89 71.58
C ALA A 23 10.79 18.26 70.27
N PHE A 24 12.11 18.21 70.05
CA PHE A 24 12.68 17.54 68.88
C PHE A 24 12.43 16.03 68.86
N ALA A 25 12.50 15.37 70.02
CA ALA A 25 12.20 13.95 70.12
C ALA A 25 10.72 13.67 69.83
N GLN A 26 9.82 14.50 70.36
CA GLN A 26 8.39 14.40 70.14
C GLN A 26 8.03 14.63 68.67
N GLU A 27 8.47 15.74 68.08
CA GLU A 27 8.26 16.04 66.65
C GLU A 27 8.85 14.94 65.75
N GLY A 28 10.01 14.39 66.13
CA GLY A 28 10.63 13.26 65.42
C GLY A 28 9.77 11.99 65.46
N VAL A 29 9.20 11.66 66.61
CA VAL A 29 8.30 10.51 66.77
C VAL A 29 6.98 10.73 66.03
N GLU A 30 6.41 11.93 66.11
CA GLU A 30 5.18 12.30 65.40
C GLU A 30 5.38 12.23 63.89
N LEU A 31 6.48 12.79 63.37
CA LEU A 31 6.85 12.70 61.95
C LEU A 31 7.05 11.25 61.51
N TYR A 32 7.82 10.46 62.26
CA TYR A 32 8.06 9.05 61.94
C TYR A 32 6.74 8.26 61.89
N THR A 33 5.89 8.45 62.89
CA THR A 33 4.58 7.77 62.98
C THR A 33 3.67 8.17 61.82
N SER A 34 3.65 9.45 61.46
CA SER A 34 2.91 9.97 60.32
C SER A 34 3.38 9.35 59.00
N VAL A 35 4.70 9.32 58.75
CA VAL A 35 5.29 8.70 57.55
C VAL A 35 5.01 7.20 57.51
N ALA A 36 5.16 6.50 58.64
CA ALA A 36 4.88 5.07 58.72
C ALA A 36 3.40 4.77 58.42
N SER A 37 2.46 5.55 58.98
CA SER A 37 1.03 5.43 58.69
C SER A 37 0.74 5.64 57.20
N LYS A 38 1.28 6.71 56.60
CA LYS A 38 1.10 7.01 55.18
C LYS A 38 1.68 5.94 54.27
N LEU A 39 2.81 5.35 54.65
CA LEU A 39 3.40 4.25 53.91
C LEU A 39 2.52 3.00 53.94
N VAL A 40 1.96 2.65 55.10
CA VAL A 40 1.04 1.52 55.24
C VAL A 40 -0.24 1.76 54.45
N GLU A 41 -0.82 2.96 54.51
CA GLU A 41 -1.99 3.35 53.70
C GLU A 41 -1.70 3.20 52.20
N ALA A 42 -0.57 3.72 51.73
CA ALA A 42 -0.17 3.62 50.33
C ALA A 42 0.06 2.16 49.89
N GLN A 43 0.68 1.34 50.73
CA GLN A 43 0.87 -0.09 50.45
C GLN A 43 -0.47 -0.82 50.34
N GLN A 44 -1.43 -0.51 51.22
CA GLN A 44 -2.75 -1.11 51.18
C GLN A 44 -3.52 -0.68 49.93
N GLU A 45 -3.43 0.59 49.54
CA GLU A 45 -4.04 1.11 48.31
C GLU A 45 -3.45 0.42 47.07
N ILE A 46 -2.12 0.32 46.98
CA ILE A 46 -1.44 -0.36 45.87
C ILE A 46 -1.87 -1.84 45.80
N ALA A 47 -1.91 -2.53 46.94
CA ALA A 47 -2.35 -3.93 47.00
C ALA A 47 -3.80 -4.09 46.53
N SER A 48 -4.68 -3.16 46.91
CA SER A 48 -6.06 -3.13 46.44
C SER A 48 -6.12 -2.96 44.92
N GLN A 49 -5.41 -1.98 44.37
CA GLN A 49 -5.38 -1.73 42.92
C GLN A 49 -4.83 -2.92 42.13
N ILE A 50 -3.80 -3.61 42.66
CA ILE A 50 -3.28 -4.84 42.05
C ILE A 50 -4.35 -5.94 42.03
N SER A 51 -5.06 -6.11 43.14
CA SER A 51 -6.14 -7.10 43.24
C SER A 51 -7.29 -6.78 42.27
N ASP A 52 -7.69 -5.52 42.18
CA ASP A 52 -8.75 -5.06 41.28
C ASP A 52 -8.34 -5.28 39.81
N PHE A 53 -7.10 -4.91 39.47
CA PHE A 53 -6.55 -5.13 38.14
C PHE A 53 -6.47 -6.62 37.78
N ALA A 54 -6.02 -7.47 38.70
CA ALA A 54 -5.96 -8.91 38.49
C ALA A 54 -7.36 -9.50 38.25
N THR A 55 -8.35 -9.06 39.03
CA THR A 55 -9.74 -9.47 38.87
C THR A 55 -10.31 -9.04 37.52
N LEU A 56 -10.11 -7.78 37.15
CA LEU A 56 -10.56 -7.24 35.86
C LEU A 56 -9.91 -7.97 34.69
N SER A 57 -8.59 -8.18 34.76
CA SER A 57 -7.85 -8.88 33.70
C SER A 57 -8.31 -10.32 33.54
N SER A 58 -8.56 -11.01 34.66
CA SER A 58 -9.08 -12.38 34.64
C SER A 58 -10.49 -12.45 34.06
N SER A 59 -11.37 -11.49 34.41
CA SER A 59 -12.72 -11.41 33.83
C SER A 59 -12.64 -11.18 32.32
N MET A 60 -11.83 -10.21 31.88
CA MET A 60 -11.68 -9.91 30.46
C MET A 60 -11.10 -11.09 29.68
N ALA A 61 -10.15 -11.84 30.26
CA ALA A 61 -9.62 -13.04 29.63
C ALA A 61 -10.69 -14.13 29.47
N ALA A 62 -11.55 -14.31 30.49
CA ALA A 62 -12.67 -15.25 30.42
C ALA A 62 -13.69 -14.83 29.36
N ASP A 63 -14.06 -13.55 29.29
CA ASP A 63 -14.97 -13.02 28.28
C ASP A 63 -14.41 -13.24 26.86
N MET A 64 -13.11 -13.04 26.67
CA MET A 64 -12.44 -13.28 25.38
C MET A 64 -12.42 -14.76 25.00
N ASP A 65 -12.19 -15.65 25.96
CA ASP A 65 -12.27 -17.10 25.74
C ASP A 65 -13.69 -17.53 25.36
N GLU A 66 -14.71 -16.95 26.01
CA GLU A 66 -16.12 -17.19 25.67
C GLU A 66 -16.45 -16.71 24.25
N LEU A 67 -15.99 -15.52 23.87
CA LEU A 67 -16.17 -15.01 22.51
C LEU A 67 -15.45 -15.88 21.47
N TYR A 68 -14.22 -16.31 21.76
CA TYR A 68 -13.47 -17.16 20.85
C TYR A 68 -14.17 -18.51 20.64
N THR A 69 -14.57 -19.16 21.73
CA THR A 69 -15.17 -20.50 21.71
C THR A 69 -16.58 -20.52 21.13
N ASN A 70 -17.39 -19.48 21.37
CA ASN A 70 -18.78 -19.44 20.92
C ASN A 70 -18.99 -18.72 19.58
N LEU A 71 -18.09 -17.82 19.19
CA LEU A 71 -18.25 -17.01 17.98
C LEU A 71 -17.13 -17.27 16.99
N SER A 72 -15.88 -16.93 17.33
CA SER A 72 -14.79 -16.93 16.36
C SER A 72 -14.48 -18.32 15.81
N TYR A 73 -14.35 -19.32 16.68
CA TYR A 73 -13.99 -20.67 16.28
C TYR A 73 -15.10 -21.40 15.48
N PRO A 74 -16.38 -21.39 15.89
CA PRO A 74 -17.43 -21.98 15.08
C PRO A 74 -17.57 -21.32 13.71
N LEU A 75 -17.43 -19.99 13.63
CA LEU A 75 -17.46 -19.28 12.35
C LEU A 75 -16.26 -19.66 11.49
N SER A 76 -15.04 -19.62 12.02
CA SER A 76 -13.82 -19.93 11.25
C SER A 76 -13.84 -21.36 10.69
N THR A 77 -14.36 -22.31 11.47
CA THR A 77 -14.46 -23.73 11.11
C THR A 77 -15.74 -24.08 10.33
N THR A 78 -16.65 -23.13 10.14
CA THR A 78 -17.87 -23.36 9.36
C THR A 78 -17.50 -23.75 7.93
N LEU A 79 -17.97 -24.91 7.51
CA LEU A 79 -17.69 -25.48 6.20
C LEU A 79 -18.60 -24.86 5.14
N CYS A 80 -18.00 -24.13 4.22
CA CYS A 80 -18.69 -23.54 3.08
C CYS A 80 -18.79 -24.53 1.92
N GLN A 81 -19.93 -24.52 1.25
CA GLN A 81 -20.14 -25.25 0.01
C GLN A 81 -20.93 -24.36 -0.96
N SER A 82 -20.35 -24.11 -2.12
CA SER A 82 -20.98 -23.39 -3.22
C SER A 82 -20.69 -24.13 -4.52
N LYS A 83 -21.51 -23.93 -5.55
CA LYS A 83 -21.27 -24.52 -6.88
C LYS A 83 -20.01 -23.97 -7.54
N ASN A 84 -19.60 -22.75 -7.18
CA ASN A 84 -18.53 -22.01 -7.84
C ASN A 84 -17.21 -22.03 -7.07
N PHE A 85 -17.18 -22.59 -5.86
CA PHE A 85 -16.01 -22.56 -4.99
C PHE A 85 -15.71 -23.94 -4.41
N PRO A 86 -14.43 -24.29 -4.23
CA PRO A 86 -14.05 -25.50 -3.51
C PRO A 86 -14.67 -25.55 -2.12
N ARG A 87 -15.04 -26.75 -1.67
CA ARG A 87 -15.54 -26.96 -0.32
C ARG A 87 -14.39 -26.74 0.67
N ALA A 88 -14.47 -25.69 1.46
CA ALA A 88 -13.47 -25.34 2.47
C ALA A 88 -14.11 -24.58 3.64
N THR A 89 -13.37 -24.40 4.74
CA THR A 89 -13.86 -23.59 5.86
C THR A 89 -13.79 -22.09 5.54
N ILE A 90 -14.55 -21.27 6.27
CA ILE A 90 -14.47 -19.80 6.15
C ILE A 90 -13.02 -19.33 6.35
N GLU A 91 -12.31 -19.88 7.34
CA GLU A 91 -10.90 -19.56 7.59
C GLU A 91 -10.02 -19.77 6.35
N VAL A 92 -10.15 -20.92 5.68
CA VAL A 92 -9.37 -21.25 4.49
C VAL A 92 -9.73 -20.32 3.33
N HIS A 93 -11.02 -20.01 3.13
CA HIS A 93 -11.42 -19.06 2.11
C HIS A 93 -10.83 -17.66 2.35
N LEU A 94 -10.86 -17.17 3.59
CA LEU A 94 -10.28 -15.87 3.94
C LEU A 94 -8.76 -15.86 3.81
N ALA A 95 -8.08 -16.94 4.21
CA ALA A 95 -6.64 -17.07 4.06
C ALA A 95 -6.23 -17.00 2.58
N ASN A 96 -6.93 -17.72 1.70
CA ASN A 96 -6.65 -17.71 0.26
C ASN A 96 -6.89 -16.31 -0.34
N VAL A 97 -8.01 -15.67 -0.01
CA VAL A 97 -8.31 -14.30 -0.51
C VAL A 97 -7.23 -13.31 -0.05
N LYS A 98 -6.73 -13.45 1.18
CA LYS A 98 -5.65 -12.61 1.70
C LYS A 98 -4.35 -12.83 0.92
N GLU A 99 -4.00 -14.08 0.65
CA GLU A 99 -2.83 -14.43 -0.16
C GLU A 99 -2.94 -13.88 -1.59
N ASP A 100 -4.10 -14.07 -2.23
CA ASP A 100 -4.40 -13.55 -3.56
C ASP A 100 -4.26 -12.02 -3.61
N LEU A 101 -4.75 -11.32 -2.57
CA LEU A 101 -4.65 -9.88 -2.46
C LEU A 101 -3.20 -9.43 -2.29
N THR A 102 -2.42 -10.07 -1.41
CA THR A 102 -0.99 -9.76 -1.24
C THR A 102 -0.21 -9.99 -2.54
N LYS A 103 -0.54 -11.06 -3.28
CA LYS A 103 0.07 -11.33 -4.58
C LYS A 103 -0.28 -10.25 -5.60
N ALA A 104 -1.54 -9.87 -5.71
CA ALA A 104 -1.99 -8.81 -6.61
C ALA A 104 -1.34 -7.46 -6.28
N GLU A 105 -1.20 -7.12 -5.00
CA GLU A 105 -0.47 -5.92 -4.56
C GLU A 105 1.00 -5.95 -5.00
N SER A 106 1.67 -7.09 -4.86
CA SER A 106 3.05 -7.25 -5.32
C SER A 106 3.18 -7.13 -6.85
N GLU A 107 2.23 -7.69 -7.60
CA GLU A 107 2.21 -7.58 -9.07
C GLU A 107 1.99 -6.11 -9.50
N LEU A 108 1.09 -5.39 -8.84
CA LEU A 108 0.86 -3.96 -9.10
C LEU A 108 2.11 -3.12 -8.84
N GLN A 109 2.83 -3.39 -7.76
CA GLN A 109 4.10 -2.69 -7.47
C GLN A 109 5.16 -2.97 -8.54
N GLY A 110 5.21 -4.20 -9.07
CA GLY A 110 6.09 -4.54 -10.19
C GLY A 110 5.74 -3.78 -11.46
N LEU A 111 4.46 -3.77 -11.83
CA LEU A 111 3.97 -3.02 -12.99
C LEU A 111 4.19 -1.51 -12.85
N GLU A 112 4.05 -0.97 -11.64
CA GLU A 112 4.35 0.43 -11.36
C GLU A 112 5.82 0.77 -11.63
N HIS A 113 6.75 -0.09 -11.18
CA HIS A 113 8.18 0.07 -11.46
C HIS A 113 8.47 -0.01 -12.96
N GLU A 114 7.96 -1.03 -13.65
CA GLU A 114 8.14 -1.18 -15.10
C GLU A 114 7.61 0.04 -15.87
N TRP A 115 6.46 0.57 -15.45
CA TRP A 115 5.90 1.78 -16.02
C TRP A 115 6.80 3.00 -15.80
N GLN A 116 7.32 3.19 -14.59
CA GLN A 116 8.26 4.27 -14.28
C GLN A 116 9.54 4.18 -15.12
N ASP A 117 10.10 2.97 -15.26
CA ASP A 117 11.30 2.72 -16.09
C ASP A 117 11.04 3.02 -17.57
N ASN A 118 9.86 2.65 -18.08
CA ASN A 118 9.45 2.96 -19.45
C ASN A 118 9.31 4.48 -19.66
N VAL A 119 8.69 5.20 -18.71
CA VAL A 119 8.56 6.65 -18.76
C VAL A 119 9.94 7.33 -18.79
N GLN A 120 10.87 6.88 -17.95
CA GLN A 120 12.25 7.41 -17.94
C GLN A 120 12.97 7.11 -19.25
N SER A 121 12.85 5.89 -19.76
CA SER A 121 13.46 5.47 -21.03
C SER A 121 12.92 6.29 -22.20
N GLU A 122 11.60 6.51 -22.25
CA GLU A 122 10.97 7.35 -23.27
C GLU A 122 11.47 8.80 -23.20
N GLN A 123 11.55 9.39 -22.00
CA GLN A 123 12.08 10.74 -21.82
C GLN A 123 13.53 10.85 -22.30
N LYS A 124 14.35 9.85 -21.99
CA LYS A 124 15.74 9.79 -22.45
C LYS A 124 15.83 9.71 -23.98
N LEU A 125 15.06 8.83 -24.61
CA LEU A 125 15.04 8.69 -26.07
C LEU A 125 14.56 9.98 -26.75
N ARG A 126 13.56 10.66 -26.20
CA ARG A 126 13.12 11.97 -26.70
C ARG A 126 14.22 13.02 -26.62
N GLN A 127 14.97 13.03 -25.52
CA GLN A 127 16.11 13.94 -25.37
C GLN A 127 17.23 13.63 -26.38
N GLU A 128 17.59 12.35 -26.54
CA GLU A 128 18.59 11.92 -27.52
C GLU A 128 18.18 12.32 -28.96
N LEU A 129 16.90 12.22 -29.29
CA LEU A 129 16.37 12.62 -30.60
C LEU A 129 16.47 14.14 -30.82
N LEU A 130 16.11 14.94 -29.80
CA LEU A 130 16.29 16.40 -29.83
C LEU A 130 17.77 16.80 -29.93
N ASP A 131 18.67 16.09 -29.26
CA ASP A 131 20.12 16.37 -29.30
C ASP A 131 20.71 16.03 -30.68
N MET A 132 20.18 15.00 -31.37
CA MET A 132 20.55 14.67 -32.75
C MET A 132 20.02 15.71 -33.75
N GLU A 133 18.78 16.17 -33.61
CA GLU A 133 18.21 17.25 -34.44
C GLU A 133 18.86 18.61 -34.15
N GLY A 134 19.31 18.81 -32.91
CA GLY A 134 19.95 20.02 -32.41
C GLY A 134 21.44 20.15 -32.73
N SER A 135 22.06 19.19 -33.44
CA SER A 135 23.39 19.36 -34.00
C SER A 135 23.27 20.11 -35.33
N PRO A 136 23.55 21.44 -35.38
CA PRO A 136 23.62 22.11 -36.66
C PRO A 136 24.88 21.58 -37.32
N THR A 137 24.72 20.70 -38.31
CA THR A 137 25.44 20.75 -39.59
C THR A 137 26.73 21.57 -39.57
N GLN A 138 27.68 21.17 -38.73
CA GLN A 138 29.06 21.53 -38.88
C GLN A 138 29.62 20.49 -39.84
N ASN A 139 29.84 20.93 -41.08
CA ASN A 139 30.51 20.21 -42.16
C ASN A 139 29.63 19.27 -42.98
N ARG A 140 28.71 19.83 -43.77
CA ARG A 140 28.59 19.39 -45.18
C ARG A 140 28.54 20.61 -46.08
N ASP A 141 29.76 21.06 -46.36
CA ASP A 141 30.13 21.62 -47.65
C ASP A 141 29.59 20.72 -48.79
N HIS A 142 29.26 21.37 -49.91
CA HIS A 142 28.93 20.83 -51.23
C HIS A 142 27.45 20.55 -51.54
N GLY A 143 26.94 21.36 -52.49
CA GLY A 143 25.59 21.26 -53.02
C GLY A 143 25.37 20.06 -53.93
N HIS A 144 24.24 19.39 -53.72
CA HIS A 144 23.59 18.55 -54.74
C HIS A 144 22.11 18.27 -54.40
N ASN A 145 21.34 19.28 -54.00
CA ASN A 145 19.90 19.10 -53.66
C ASN A 145 18.96 19.05 -54.88
N GLY A 146 19.47 18.73 -56.07
CA GLY A 146 18.62 18.57 -57.26
C GLY A 146 18.22 17.12 -57.49
N GLU A 147 19.13 16.17 -57.27
CA GLU A 147 18.99 14.80 -57.77
C GLU A 147 18.13 13.89 -56.86
N ASP A 148 18.12 14.14 -55.55
CA ASP A 148 17.35 13.34 -54.60
C ASP A 148 15.84 13.65 -54.64
N ASP A 149 15.46 14.90 -54.93
CA ASP A 149 14.05 15.28 -55.09
C ASP A 149 13.43 14.64 -56.34
N PHE A 150 14.18 14.52 -57.45
CA PHE A 150 13.73 13.82 -58.65
C PHE A 150 13.58 12.31 -58.44
N LYS A 151 14.46 11.69 -57.65
CA LYS A 151 14.36 10.25 -57.32
C LYS A 151 13.17 9.96 -56.42
N MET A 152 12.92 10.80 -55.41
CA MET A 152 11.76 10.66 -54.53
C MET A 152 10.45 10.85 -55.30
N ALA A 153 10.40 11.82 -56.22
CA ALA A 153 9.24 12.02 -57.08
C ALA A 153 8.99 10.84 -58.04
N GLY A 154 10.06 10.28 -58.63
CA GLY A 154 9.97 9.09 -59.49
C GLY A 154 9.48 7.86 -58.73
N PHE A 155 10.00 7.62 -57.53
CA PHE A 155 9.55 6.51 -56.69
C PHE A 155 8.08 6.65 -56.28
N LYS A 156 7.64 7.85 -55.92
CA LYS A 156 6.24 8.12 -55.59
C LYS A 156 5.32 7.84 -56.78
N GLN A 157 5.72 8.26 -57.98
CA GLN A 157 4.98 8.00 -59.21
C GLN A 157 4.90 6.49 -59.53
N GLU A 158 5.99 5.75 -59.32
CA GLU A 158 6.02 4.30 -59.54
C GLU A 158 5.09 3.55 -58.57
N VAL A 159 5.05 3.97 -57.30
CA VAL A 159 4.12 3.42 -56.30
C VAL A 159 2.68 3.73 -56.65
N GLU A 160 2.38 4.96 -57.09
CA GLU A 160 1.02 5.34 -57.53
C GLU A 160 0.58 4.55 -58.76
N GLN A 161 1.50 4.31 -59.71
CA GLN A 161 1.23 3.51 -60.90
C GLN A 161 0.95 2.05 -60.54
N LEU A 162 1.78 1.44 -59.68
CA LEU A 162 1.58 0.06 -59.23
C LEU A 162 0.23 -0.13 -58.51
N LEU A 163 -0.15 0.83 -57.67
CA LEU A 163 -1.45 0.80 -57.00
C LEU A 163 -2.61 0.90 -57.99
N SER A 164 -2.50 1.73 -59.03
CA SER A 164 -3.51 1.86 -60.07
C SER A 164 -3.63 0.58 -60.91
N GLU A 165 -2.50 -0.01 -61.30
CA GLU A 165 -2.48 -1.27 -62.07
C GLU A 165 -3.10 -2.41 -61.27
N THR A 166 -2.72 -2.53 -59.99
CA THR A 166 -3.27 -3.57 -59.09
C THR A 166 -4.78 -3.40 -58.88
N ALA A 167 -5.26 -2.16 -58.75
CA ALA A 167 -6.70 -1.87 -58.62
C ALA A 167 -7.46 -2.25 -59.90
N GLN A 168 -6.91 -1.97 -61.07
CA GLN A 168 -7.52 -2.35 -62.34
C GLN A 168 -7.59 -3.87 -62.52
N GLU A 169 -6.52 -4.60 -62.17
CA GLU A 169 -6.53 -6.07 -62.24
C GLU A 169 -7.60 -6.68 -61.33
N LEU A 170 -7.81 -6.09 -60.14
CA LEU A 170 -8.88 -6.49 -59.21
C LEU A 170 -10.27 -6.27 -59.81
N ASP A 171 -10.50 -5.13 -60.45
CA ASP A 171 -11.77 -4.82 -61.12
C ASP A 171 -12.06 -5.79 -62.28
N GLU A 172 -11.03 -6.15 -63.06
CA GLU A 172 -11.16 -7.13 -64.15
C GLU A 172 -11.51 -8.54 -63.63
N ILE A 173 -10.92 -8.95 -62.51
CA ILE A 173 -11.25 -10.22 -61.84
C ILE A 173 -12.69 -10.21 -61.32
N GLU A 174 -13.12 -9.11 -60.71
CA GLU A 174 -14.48 -8.99 -60.18
C GLU A 174 -15.53 -9.06 -61.31
N GLU A 175 -15.28 -8.36 -62.43
CA GLU A 175 -16.18 -8.41 -63.57
C GLU A 175 -16.26 -9.83 -64.15
N GLY A 176 -15.12 -10.50 -64.34
CA GLY A 176 -15.08 -11.89 -64.81
C GLY A 176 -15.83 -12.85 -63.88
N TYR A 177 -15.75 -12.66 -62.56
CA TYR A 177 -16.48 -13.45 -61.59
C TYR A 177 -18.00 -13.20 -61.68
N ARG A 178 -18.41 -11.95 -61.86
CA ARG A 178 -19.81 -11.54 -62.02
C ARG A 178 -20.43 -12.15 -63.29
N GLU A 179 -19.73 -12.05 -64.42
CA GLU A 179 -20.14 -12.68 -65.67
C GLU A 179 -20.25 -14.20 -65.53
N GLY A 180 -19.28 -14.83 -64.86
CA GLY A 180 -19.28 -16.27 -64.57
C GLY A 180 -20.50 -16.71 -63.77
N ILE A 181 -20.87 -15.97 -62.73
CA ILE A 181 -22.08 -16.24 -61.93
C ILE A 181 -23.34 -16.09 -62.80
N GLN A 182 -23.44 -15.04 -63.61
CA GLN A 182 -24.61 -14.82 -64.47
C GLN A 182 -24.76 -15.95 -65.50
N ALA A 183 -23.66 -16.36 -66.14
CA ALA A 183 -23.65 -17.45 -67.10
C ALA A 183 -24.06 -18.79 -66.45
N LEU A 184 -23.54 -19.08 -65.25
CA LEU A 184 -23.91 -20.29 -64.51
C LEU A 184 -25.39 -20.28 -64.12
N THR A 185 -25.89 -19.13 -63.66
CA THR A 185 -27.29 -18.94 -63.29
C THR A 185 -28.21 -19.15 -64.50
N MET A 186 -27.84 -18.61 -65.67
CA MET A 186 -28.57 -18.86 -66.92
C MET A 186 -28.56 -20.34 -67.33
N LYS A 187 -27.42 -21.03 -67.22
CA LYS A 187 -27.32 -22.48 -67.49
C LYS A 187 -28.22 -23.30 -66.56
N MET A 188 -28.25 -23.00 -65.26
CA MET A 188 -29.17 -23.66 -64.32
C MET A 188 -30.63 -23.40 -64.69
N MET A 189 -31.00 -22.15 -65.02
CA MET A 189 -32.36 -21.83 -65.46
C MET A 189 -32.76 -22.54 -66.75
N GLN A 190 -31.83 -22.74 -67.69
CA GLN A 190 -32.10 -23.48 -68.93
C GLN A 190 -32.25 -24.99 -68.67
N ALA A 191 -31.40 -25.58 -67.83
CA ALA A 191 -31.50 -26.99 -67.44
C ALA A 191 -32.84 -27.30 -66.74
N MET A 192 -33.33 -26.41 -65.86
CA MET A 192 -34.62 -26.55 -65.18
C MET A 192 -35.85 -26.38 -66.08
N ARG A 193 -35.70 -25.85 -67.31
CA ARG A 193 -36.80 -25.75 -68.29
C ARG A 193 -36.80 -26.88 -69.32
N ALA A 194 -35.77 -27.72 -69.32
CA ALA A 194 -35.61 -28.83 -70.25
C ALA A 194 -36.04 -30.19 -69.64
N ASP A 195 -36.37 -30.21 -68.36
CA ASP A 195 -37.19 -31.23 -67.68
C ASP A 195 -38.67 -30.79 -67.63
#